data_AF-A0A947BMC4-F1
#
_entry.id   AF-A0A947BMC4-F1
#
_cell.length_a   1.000
_cell.length_b   1.000
_cell.length_c   1.000
_cell.angle_alpha   90.00
_cell.angle_beta   90.00
_cell.angle_gamma   90.00
#
_symmetry.space_group_name_H-M   'P 1'
#
loop_
_entity.id
_entity.type
_entity.pdbx_description
1 polymer ?
#
loop_
_entity_poly.entity_id
_entity_poly.type
_entity_poly.pdbx_seq_one_letter_code
_entity_poly.pdbx_strand_id
1 'polypeptide(L)'
;MVNGKEPDESQSYEGNIENISKGGFRFVTSKRFELEDRIKAMITFTDGRSQETLGRICYCNEDEKNGDYAYGFSIIDGFIH
;
A
#
# COMPACT_ATOMS: atom_id res chain seq x y z
N MET A 1 36.32 -9.38 3.52
CA MET A 1 35.33 -8.39 4.00
C MET A 1 34.03 -8.71 3.29
N VAL A 2 33.00 -9.08 4.04
CA VAL A 2 31.67 -9.33 3.48
C VAL A 2 31.07 -7.96 3.17
N ASN A 3 31.02 -7.59 1.89
CA ASN A 3 30.18 -6.48 1.46
C ASN A 3 28.73 -6.99 1.51
N GLY A 4 28.17 -7.02 2.72
CA GLY A 4 26.74 -7.16 2.90
C GLY A 4 26.11 -5.94 2.27
N LYS A 5 25.57 -6.10 1.06
CA LYS A 5 24.76 -5.10 0.39
C LYS A 5 23.64 -4.75 1.36
N GLU A 6 23.67 -3.55 1.92
CA GLU A 6 22.59 -3.05 2.76
C GLU A 6 21.28 -3.23 1.98
N PRO A 7 20.19 -3.73 2.61
CA PRO A 7 18.92 -3.89 1.93
C PRO A 7 18.53 -2.52 1.35
N ASP A 8 18.29 -2.52 0.04
CA ASP A 8 17.83 -1.38 -0.77
C ASP A 8 16.81 -0.57 0.04
N GLU A 9 17.02 0.74 0.15
CA GLU A 9 16.14 1.68 0.84
C GLU A 9 14.67 1.30 0.58
N SER A 10 13.85 1.23 1.64
CA SER A 10 12.42 0.95 1.50
C SER A 10 11.80 1.96 0.55
N GLN A 11 11.71 1.61 -0.73
CA GLN A 11 11.20 2.49 -1.78
C GLN A 11 9.77 2.87 -1.38
N SER A 12 9.55 4.16 -1.17
CA SER A 12 8.22 4.72 -0.93
C SER A 12 7.55 4.96 -2.27
N TYR A 13 6.25 4.65 -2.36
CA TYR A 13 5.47 4.88 -3.56
C TYR A 13 4.18 5.55 -3.16
N GLU A 14 3.76 6.49 -4.01
CA GLU A 14 2.48 7.14 -3.86
C GLU A 14 1.44 6.38 -4.68
N GLY A 15 0.27 6.21 -4.08
CA GLY A 15 -0.89 5.60 -4.71
C GLY A 15 -2.13 6.42 -4.36
N ASN A 16 -3.05 6.51 -5.31
CA ASN A 16 -4.30 7.22 -5.07
C ASN A 16 -5.30 6.28 -4.40
N ILE A 17 -5.77 6.64 -3.20
CA ILE A 17 -6.82 5.92 -2.50
C ILE A 17 -8.16 6.31 -3.12
N GLU A 18 -8.90 5.35 -3.66
CA GLU A 18 -10.20 5.61 -4.28
C GLU A 18 -11.36 5.34 -3.33
N ASN A 19 -11.18 4.46 -2.36
CA ASN A 19 -12.18 4.15 -1.33
C ASN A 19 -11.51 3.65 -0.05
N ILE A 20 -12.04 4.02 1.12
CA ILE A 20 -11.55 3.64 2.44
C ILE A 20 -12.69 3.21 3.37
N SER A 21 -12.46 2.12 4.10
CA SER A 21 -13.36 1.58 5.11
C SER A 21 -12.56 1.17 6.36
N LYS A 22 -13.26 0.79 7.44
CA LYS A 22 -12.58 0.31 8.67
C LYS A 22 -11.68 -0.91 8.45
N GLY A 23 -11.98 -1.75 7.47
CA GLY A 23 -11.24 -3.00 7.23
C GLY A 23 -10.13 -2.89 6.17
N GLY A 24 -10.03 -1.75 5.48
CA GLY A 24 -9.18 -1.67 4.30
C GLY A 24 -9.53 -0.54 3.34
N PHE A 25 -8.73 -0.42 2.29
CA PHE A 25 -8.90 0.58 1.24
C PHE A 25 -8.53 0.02 -0.14
N ARG A 26 -9.08 0.64 -1.19
CA ARG A 26 -8.64 0.42 -2.58
C ARG A 26 -7.67 1.52 -2.96
N PHE A 27 -6.58 1.17 -3.62
CA PHE A 27 -5.65 2.13 -4.18
C PHE A 27 -5.14 1.73 -5.56
N VAL A 28 -4.70 2.73 -6.32
CA VAL A 28 -4.12 2.57 -7.66
C VAL A 28 -2.69 3.07 -7.66
N THR A 29 -1.78 2.33 -8.28
CA THR A 29 -0.36 2.70 -8.39
C THR A 29 0.30 2.01 -9.58
N SER A 30 1.42 2.55 -10.05
CA SER A 30 2.25 1.94 -11.09
C SER A 30 3.12 0.78 -10.57
N LYS A 31 3.22 0.61 -9.24
CA LYS A 31 3.94 -0.50 -8.63
C LYS A 31 3.15 -1.80 -8.69
N ARG A 32 3.86 -2.90 -8.95
CA ARG A 32 3.32 -4.25 -8.82
C ARG A 32 3.43 -4.76 -7.39
N PHE A 33 2.33 -5.33 -6.89
CA PHE A 33 2.28 -6.11 -5.66
C PHE A 33 1.65 -7.47 -5.94
N GLU A 34 1.99 -8.45 -5.11
CA GLU A 34 1.41 -9.78 -5.15
C GLU A 34 0.29 -9.92 -4.12
N LEU A 35 -0.65 -10.84 -4.36
CA LEU A 35 -1.64 -11.18 -3.34
C LEU A 35 -0.94 -11.67 -2.06
N GLU A 36 -1.49 -11.27 -0.92
CA GLU A 36 -0.96 -11.55 0.42
C GLU A 36 0.33 -10.82 0.80
N ASP A 37 0.91 -10.00 -0.07
CA ASP A 37 2.04 -9.13 0.26
C ASP A 37 1.70 -8.30 1.50
N ARG A 38 2.56 -8.39 2.52
CA ARG A 38 2.41 -7.62 3.75
C ARG A 38 3.15 -6.30 3.61
N ILE A 39 2.39 -5.21 3.65
CA ILE A 39 2.91 -3.88 3.41
C ILE A 39 2.49 -2.93 4.51
N LYS A 40 3.44 -2.06 4.87
CA LYS A 40 3.21 -0.90 5.71
C LYS A 40 2.85 0.27 4.81
N ALA A 41 1.72 0.90 5.06
CA ALA A 41 1.23 2.04 4.30
C ALA A 41 1.12 3.27 5.20
N MET A 42 1.51 4.43 4.67
CA MET A 42 1.26 5.73 5.28
C MET A 42 0.09 6.39 4.57
N ILE A 43 -1.05 6.51 5.23
CA ILE A 43 -2.24 7.18 4.70
C ILE A 43 -2.15 8.65 5.07
N THR A 44 -2.14 9.54 4.08
CA THR A 44 -2.21 10.99 4.30
C THR A 44 -3.62 11.48 4.01
N PHE A 45 -4.27 12.08 5.02
CA PHE A 45 -5.62 12.63 4.92
C PHE A 45 -5.57 14.08 4.41
N THR A 46 -6.69 14.56 3.87
CA THR A 46 -6.80 15.92 3.30
C THR A 46 -6.62 17.03 4.32
N ASP A 47 -6.78 16.75 5.61
CA ASP A 47 -6.54 17.69 6.71
C ASP A 47 -5.06 17.73 7.16
N GLY A 48 -4.18 17.01 6.44
CA GLY A 48 -2.75 16.95 6.72
C GLY A 48 -2.35 15.95 7.80
N ARG A 49 -3.31 15.26 8.44
CA ARG A 49 -2.98 14.14 9.31
C ARG A 49 -2.45 12.96 8.51
N SER A 50 -1.64 12.13 9.14
CA SER A 50 -1.22 10.85 8.58
C SER A 50 -1.39 9.71 9.56
N GLN A 51 -1.56 8.50 9.03
CA GLN A 51 -1.68 7.29 9.81
C GLN A 51 -0.89 6.16 9.15
N GLU A 52 0.02 5.57 9.93
CA GLU A 52 0.68 4.34 9.54
C GLU A 52 -0.25 3.15 9.81
N THR A 53 -0.38 2.25 8.84
CA THR A 53 -1.12 1.00 8.98
C THR A 53 -0.32 -0.17 8.42
N LEU A 54 -0.46 -1.32 9.06
CA LEU A 54 0.06 -2.59 8.55
C LEU A 54 -1.12 -3.41 8.00
N GLY A 55 -0.93 -3.95 6.81
CA GLY A 55 -1.94 -4.80 6.21
C GLY A 55 -1.37 -5.69 5.14
N ARG A 56 -2.27 -6.25 4.32
CA ARG A 56 -1.91 -7.11 3.20
C ARG A 56 -2.71 -6.78 1.95
N ILE A 57 -2.14 -7.08 0.80
CA ILE A 57 -2.88 -7.09 -0.45
C ILE A 57 -3.88 -8.25 -0.45
N CYS A 58 -5.17 -7.96 -0.63
CA CYS A 58 -6.26 -8.95 -0.65
C CYS A 58 -6.98 -9.04 -1.99
N TYR A 59 -6.65 -8.15 -2.92
CA TYR A 59 -7.21 -8.09 -4.26
C TYR A 59 -6.20 -7.43 -5.19
N CYS A 60 -6.09 -7.94 -6.42
CA CYS A 60 -5.32 -7.36 -7.50
C CYS A 60 -6.18 -7.31 -8.75
N ASN A 61 -6.15 -6.19 -9.47
CA ASN A 61 -6.69 -6.05 -10.81
C ASN A 61 -5.62 -5.44 -11.71
N GLU A 62 -5.17 -6.23 -12.67
CA GLU A 62 -4.09 -5.88 -13.59
C GLU A 62 -4.60 -5.18 -14.87
N ASP A 63 -5.92 -5.10 -15.06
CA ASP A 63 -6.57 -4.56 -16.27
C ASP A 63 -7.09 -3.11 -16.10
N GLU A 64 -6.41 -2.29 -15.31
CA GLU A 64 -6.73 -0.86 -15.23
C GLU A 64 -6.17 -0.10 -16.44
N LYS A 65 -6.92 0.92 -16.90
CA LYS A 65 -6.51 1.72 -18.05
C LYS A 65 -5.25 2.52 -17.69
N ASN A 66 -4.33 2.65 -18.65
CA ASN A 66 -3.11 3.47 -18.60
C ASN A 66 -1.87 2.86 -17.91
N GLY A 67 -1.84 1.55 -17.66
CA GLY A 67 -0.63 0.86 -17.18
C GLY A 67 -0.41 0.94 -15.65
N ASP A 68 -1.41 1.45 -14.93
CA ASP A 68 -1.50 1.36 -13.49
C ASP A 68 -2.19 0.06 -13.07
N TYR A 69 -2.02 -0.33 -11.80
CA TYR A 69 -2.61 -1.51 -11.19
C TYR A 69 -3.49 -1.09 -10.02
N ALA A 70 -4.64 -1.76 -9.86
CA ALA A 70 -5.52 -1.53 -8.72
C ALA A 70 -5.42 -2.65 -7.69
N TYR A 71 -5.35 -2.27 -6.42
CA TYR A 71 -5.22 -3.20 -5.31
C TYR A 71 -6.24 -2.94 -4.22
N GLY A 72 -6.66 -4.02 -3.58
CA GLY A 72 -7.32 -3.97 -2.28
C GLY A 72 -6.28 -4.20 -1.18
N PHE A 73 -6.24 -3.29 -0.21
CA PHE A 73 -5.47 -3.41 1.01
C PHE A 73 -6.41 -3.78 2.16
N SER A 74 -6.17 -4.90 2.83
CA SER A 74 -6.87 -5.28 4.07
C SER A 74 -5.98 -4.95 5.27
N ILE A 75 -6.52 -4.17 6.20
CA ILE A 75 -5.79 -3.73 7.38
C ILE A 75 -5.74 -4.86 8.41
N ILE A 76 -4.53 -5.12 8.92
CA ILE A 76 -4.27 -6.07 10.00
C ILE A 76 -4.11 -5.31 11.32
N ASP A 77 -3.40 -4.17 11.29
CA ASP A 77 -3.13 -3.34 12.47
C ASP A 77 -3.00 -1.85 12.09
N GLY A 78 -3.26 -0.96 13.06
CA GLY A 78 -3.04 0.46 12.90
C GLY A 78 -4.17 1.25 12.21
N PHE A 79 -5.43 0.75 12.19
CA PHE A 79 -6.60 1.57 11.84
C PHE A 79 -7.44 1.92 13.06
N ILE A 80 -7.88 3.17 13.12
CA ILE A 80 -8.62 3.90 14.17
C ILE A 80 -9.16 3.07 15.36
N HIS A 81 -8.68 3.43 16.56
CA HIS A 81 -9.43 3.39 17.82
C HIS A 81 -10.27 4.66 17.99
#